data_AF-A0A431RJJ1-F1
#
_entry.id   AF-A0A431RJJ1-F1
#
_cell.length_a   1.000
_cell.length_b   1.000
_cell.length_c   1.000
_cell.angle_alpha   90.00
_cell.angle_beta   90.00
_cell.angle_gamma   90.00
#
_symmetry.space_group_name_H-M   'P 1'
#
loop_
_entity.id
_entity.type
_entity.pdbx_description
1 polymer ?
#
loop_
_entity_poly.entity_id
_entity_poly.type
_entity_poly.pdbx_seq_one_letter_code
_entity_poly.pdbx_strand_id
1 'polypeptide(L)'
;MASAVLFADPLVAAAHGFPTDHHIMLSWSPSAKPNKYQVVANLGGAQTTIGEFVVPRSPFAGRIPVRVKAPGPFTVADGEAAMTVHGSIALFSKTSPSATAHYDAATLEMLGDGGAKVSVVTNFKAGE
;
A
#
# COMPACT_ATOMS: atom_id res chain seq x y z
N MET A 1 51.87 -0.91 6.27
CA MET A 1 50.79 -1.63 5.57
C MET A 1 49.50 -1.29 6.30
N ALA A 2 48.59 -0.56 5.66
CA ALA A 2 47.40 -0.03 6.31
C ALA A 2 46.27 -1.08 6.27
N SER A 3 45.75 -1.43 7.45
CA SER A 3 44.61 -2.33 7.63
C SER A 3 43.30 -1.62 7.26
N ALA A 4 42.53 -2.22 6.35
CA ALA A 4 41.19 -1.76 6.00
C ALA A 4 40.19 -2.17 7.10
N VAL A 5 39.48 -1.17 7.64
CA VAL A 5 38.33 -1.35 8.52
C VAL A 5 37.13 -1.73 7.65
N LEU A 6 36.66 -2.97 7.78
CA LEU A 6 35.40 -3.43 7.20
C LEU A 6 34.25 -2.76 7.96
N PHE A 7 33.60 -1.79 7.33
CA PHE A 7 32.31 -1.28 7.78
C PHE A 7 31.29 -2.41 7.65
N ALA A 8 30.68 -2.78 8.78
CA ALA A 8 29.50 -3.64 8.76
C ALA A 8 28.37 -2.84 8.08
N ASP A 9 27.95 -3.33 6.91
CA ASP A 9 26.82 -2.80 6.14
C ASP A 9 25.53 -2.96 6.96
N PRO A 10 24.83 -1.88 7.36
CA PRO A 10 23.56 -1.99 8.08
C PRO A 10 22.39 -2.43 7.18
N LEU A 11 22.65 -2.72 5.89
CA LEU A 11 21.63 -3.19 4.94
C LEU A 11 21.31 -4.68 5.05
N VAL A 12 22.01 -5.44 5.91
CA VAL A 12 21.71 -6.86 6.16
C VAL A 12 20.77 -7.02 7.36
N ALA A 13 19.61 -6.35 7.33
CA ALA A 13 18.60 -6.50 8.38
C ALA A 13 17.17 -6.18 7.90
N ALA A 14 16.70 -6.81 6.82
CA ALA A 14 15.27 -7.10 6.60
C ALA A 14 15.05 -7.87 5.29
N ALA A 15 15.53 -9.11 5.21
CA ALA A 15 15.04 -10.06 4.20
C ALA A 15 14.52 -11.32 4.90
N HIS A 16 13.71 -11.13 5.94
CA HIS A 16 12.72 -12.16 6.25
C HIS A 16 11.74 -12.17 5.08
N GLY A 17 11.81 -13.22 4.26
CA GLY A 17 10.91 -13.43 3.14
C GLY A 17 9.48 -13.37 3.61
N PHE A 18 8.83 -12.24 3.36
CA PHE A 18 7.38 -12.13 3.48
C PHE A 18 6.77 -13.16 2.53
N PRO A 19 5.68 -13.85 2.94
CA PRO A 19 4.92 -14.68 2.02
C PRO A 19 4.62 -13.89 0.75
N THR A 20 5.05 -14.39 -0.40
CA THR A 20 5.04 -13.67 -1.69
C THR A 20 3.66 -13.40 -2.26
N ASP A 21 2.59 -13.83 -1.57
CA ASP A 21 1.22 -13.87 -2.08
C ASP A 21 0.20 -13.20 -1.16
N HIS A 22 0.62 -12.15 -0.44
CA HIS A 22 -0.30 -11.27 0.27
C HIS A 22 -1.02 -10.33 -0.69
N HIS A 23 -2.36 -10.29 -0.61
CA HIS A 23 -3.18 -9.44 -1.46
C HIS A 23 -4.20 -8.65 -0.65
N ILE A 24 -4.43 -7.40 -1.04
CA ILE A 24 -5.55 -6.59 -0.61
C ILE A 24 -6.50 -6.42 -1.78
N MET A 25 -7.80 -6.57 -1.53
CA MET A 25 -8.80 -6.35 -2.54
C MET A 25 -9.18 -4.87 -2.58
N LEU A 26 -8.95 -4.23 -3.73
CA LEU A 26 -9.33 -2.85 -3.98
C LEU A 26 -10.49 -2.82 -4.96
N SER A 27 -11.45 -1.93 -4.71
CA SER A 27 -12.60 -1.72 -5.60
C SER A 27 -12.68 -0.26 -5.98
N TRP A 28 -13.34 0.11 -7.07
CA TRP A 28 -13.55 1.52 -7.41
C TRP A 28 -14.84 1.71 -8.19
N SER A 29 -15.40 2.91 -8.10
CA SER A 29 -16.62 3.30 -8.79
C SER A 29 -16.34 3.67 -10.26
N PRO A 30 -17.38 3.75 -11.12
CA PRO A 30 -17.26 4.24 -12.49
C PRO A 30 -16.66 5.65 -12.62
N SER A 31 -16.76 6.47 -11.57
CA SER A 31 -16.25 7.84 -11.50
C SER A 31 -14.83 7.95 -10.95
N ALA A 32 -14.20 6.83 -10.61
CA ALA A 32 -12.86 6.82 -10.05
C ALA A 32 -11.86 7.46 -11.01
N LYS A 33 -11.00 8.32 -10.47
CA LYS A 33 -9.99 9.01 -11.25
C LYS A 33 -8.95 8.02 -11.77
N PRO A 34 -8.67 7.99 -13.09
CA PRO A 34 -7.59 7.17 -13.61
C PRO A 34 -6.25 7.69 -13.09
N ASN A 35 -5.53 6.89 -12.31
CA ASN A 35 -4.23 7.25 -11.77
C ASN A 35 -3.42 6.02 -11.38
N LYS A 36 -2.11 6.22 -11.16
CA LYS A 36 -1.27 5.28 -10.42
C LYS A 36 -1.40 5.57 -8.93
N TYR A 37 -1.75 4.54 -8.18
CA TYR A 37 -1.94 4.59 -6.74
C TYR A 37 -0.89 3.72 -6.03
N GLN A 38 -0.44 4.21 -4.89
CA GLN A 38 0.44 3.52 -3.96
C GLN A 38 -0.37 3.16 -2.73
N VAL A 39 -0.34 1.88 -2.34
CA VAL A 39 -0.89 1.42 -1.08
C VAL A 39 0.18 1.65 -0.01
N VAL A 40 -0.08 2.56 0.90
CA VAL A 40 0.85 2.95 1.97
C VAL A 40 0.29 2.49 3.29
N ALA A 41 1.10 1.80 4.10
CA ALA A 41 0.75 1.43 5.46
C ALA A 41 1.74 2.06 6.45
N ASN A 42 1.25 2.43 7.63
CA ASN A 42 2.11 2.78 8.75
C ASN A 42 2.52 1.49 9.47
N LEU A 43 3.79 1.12 9.35
CA LEU A 43 4.40 -0.04 9.98
C LEU A 43 5.36 0.45 11.07
N GLY A 44 5.00 0.26 12.33
CA GLY A 44 5.84 0.66 13.47
C GLY A 44 6.17 2.17 13.53
N GLY A 45 5.27 3.04 13.05
CA GLY A 45 5.48 4.49 13.02
C GLY A 45 6.06 5.04 11.71
N ALA A 46 6.43 4.17 10.77
CA ALA A 46 6.96 4.57 9.47
C ALA A 46 5.95 4.29 8.35
N GLN A 47 5.62 5.31 7.57
CA GLN A 47 4.81 5.14 6.36
C GLN A 47 5.63 4.43 5.28
N THR A 48 5.18 3.26 4.86
CA THR A 48 5.86 2.39 3.90
C THR A 48 4.91 2.05 2.76
N THR A 49 5.37 2.22 1.52
CA THR A 49 4.63 1.71 0.34
C THR A 49 4.70 0.19 0.32
N ILE A 50 3.55 -0.45 0.51
CA ILE A 50 3.43 -1.91 0.56
C ILE A 50 2.90 -2.49 -0.74
N GLY A 51 2.25 -1.69 -1.60
CA GLY A 51 1.74 -2.14 -2.91
C GLY A 51 1.54 -0.97 -3.88
N GLU A 52 1.36 -1.27 -5.16
CA GLU A 52 1.04 -0.29 -6.19
C GLU A 52 0.05 -0.87 -7.19
N PHE A 53 -0.81 -0.04 -7.76
CA PHE A 53 -1.74 -0.43 -8.82
C PHE A 53 -2.11 0.78 -9.69
N VAL A 54 -2.78 0.51 -10.81
CA VAL A 54 -3.26 1.53 -11.73
C VAL A 54 -4.76 1.38 -11.88
N VAL A 55 -5.49 2.47 -11.72
CA VAL A 55 -6.89 2.57 -12.14
C VAL A 55 -6.89 3.00 -13.61
N PRO A 56 -7.34 2.13 -14.54
CA PRO A 56 -7.37 2.47 -15.95
C PRO A 56 -8.45 3.52 -16.23
N ARG A 57 -8.31 4.23 -17.36
CA ARG A 57 -9.39 5.08 -17.87
C ARG A 57 -10.52 4.21 -18.38
N SER A 58 -11.52 3.99 -17.53
CA SER A 58 -12.68 3.13 -17.81
C SER A 58 -13.95 3.78 -17.25
N PRO A 59 -15.09 3.72 -17.96
CA PRO A 59 -16.38 4.15 -17.44
C PRO A 59 -17.05 3.09 -16.55
N PHE A 60 -16.35 2.01 -16.20
CA PHE A 60 -16.89 0.90 -15.43
C PHE A 60 -16.26 0.83 -14.04
N ALA A 61 -17.07 0.41 -13.06
CA ALA A 61 -16.57 -0.01 -11.76
C ALA A 61 -15.58 -1.18 -11.93
N GLY A 62 -14.64 -1.30 -11.00
CA GLY A 62 -13.65 -2.36 -11.05
C GLY A 62 -13.28 -2.88 -9.68
N ARG A 63 -12.67 -4.06 -9.68
CA ARG A 63 -12.15 -4.72 -8.48
C ARG A 63 -10.89 -5.46 -8.86
N ILE A 64 -9.81 -5.27 -8.08
CA ILE A 64 -8.53 -5.90 -8.35
C ILE A 64 -7.86 -6.37 -7.05
N PRO A 65 -7.28 -7.58 -7.05
CA PRO A 65 -6.34 -7.98 -6.00
C PRO A 65 -5.00 -7.28 -6.23
N VAL A 66 -4.58 -6.45 -5.27
CA VAL A 66 -3.27 -5.80 -5.29
C VAL A 66 -2.33 -6.56 -4.38
N ARG A 67 -1.19 -6.97 -4.93
CA ARG A 67 -0.10 -7.57 -4.16
C ARG A 67 0.45 -6.55 -3.17
N VAL A 68 0.58 -6.99 -1.91
CA VAL A 68 1.18 -6.18 -0.85
C VAL A 68 2.35 -6.93 -0.21
N LYS A 69 3.33 -6.18 0.29
CA LYS A 69 4.55 -6.72 0.90
C LYS A 69 4.47 -6.85 2.42
N ALA A 70 3.37 -6.41 3.03
CA ALA A 70 3.20 -6.41 4.47
C ALA A 70 1.99 -7.26 4.88
N PRO A 71 2.12 -8.05 5.96
CA PRO A 71 0.99 -8.77 6.52
C PRO A 71 0.00 -7.79 7.17
N GLY A 72 -1.29 -8.11 7.07
CA GLY A 72 -2.36 -7.36 7.72
C GLY A 72 -2.85 -8.04 9.01
N PRO A 73 -4.01 -7.61 9.55
CA PRO A 73 -4.95 -6.63 9.00
C PRO A 73 -4.52 -5.18 9.23
N PHE A 74 -5.02 -4.29 8.38
CA PHE A 74 -4.83 -2.83 8.51
C PHE A 74 -6.14 -2.11 8.82
N THR A 75 -6.06 -0.90 9.37
CA THR A 75 -7.19 0.00 9.57
C THR A 75 -7.17 1.08 8.49
N VAL A 76 -8.28 1.31 7.78
CA VAL A 76 -8.33 2.39 6.78
C VAL A 76 -8.17 3.74 7.47
N ALA A 77 -7.25 4.57 6.98
CA ALA A 77 -7.08 5.92 7.46
C ALA A 77 -8.17 6.85 6.89
N ASP A 78 -8.87 7.56 7.77
CA ASP A 78 -9.88 8.57 7.44
C ASP A 78 -9.30 9.89 6.90
N GLY A 79 -7.97 10.00 6.87
CA GLY A 79 -7.24 11.15 6.36
C GLY A 79 -5.74 11.01 6.58
N GLU A 80 -4.99 12.02 6.16
CA GLU A 80 -3.53 12.05 6.29
C GLU A 80 -3.06 11.99 7.76
N ALA A 81 -3.78 12.62 8.68
CA ALA A 81 -3.44 12.60 10.11
C ALA A 81 -3.54 11.17 10.70
N ALA A 82 -4.52 10.37 10.28
CA ALA A 82 -4.68 8.99 10.76
C ALA A 82 -3.59 8.04 10.24
N MET A 83 -2.81 8.44 9.22
CA MET A 83 -1.62 7.71 8.78
C MET A 83 -0.45 7.79 9.78
N THR A 84 -0.59 8.53 10.88
CA THR A 84 0.38 8.50 12.00
C THR A 84 0.18 7.30 12.94
N VAL A 85 -1.01 6.67 12.90
CA VAL A 85 -1.33 5.53 13.75
C VAL A 85 -0.75 4.24 13.19
N HIS A 86 -0.08 3.45 14.03
CA HIS A 86 0.45 2.15 13.64
C HIS A 86 -0.67 1.22 13.15
N GLY A 87 -0.49 0.60 11.99
CA GLY A 87 -1.43 -0.32 11.38
C GLY A 87 -2.46 0.37 10.50
N SER A 88 -2.36 1.69 10.31
CA SER A 88 -3.17 2.42 9.34
C SER A 88 -2.74 2.13 7.90
N ILE A 89 -3.69 2.16 6.97
CA ILE A 89 -3.48 2.03 5.53
C ILE A 89 -4.26 3.10 4.77
N ALA A 90 -3.66 3.60 3.69
CA ALA A 90 -4.30 4.53 2.78
C ALA A 90 -3.76 4.39 1.36
N LEU A 91 -4.44 5.04 0.44
CA LEU A 91 -3.95 5.26 -0.91
C LEU A 91 -3.25 6.59 -1.00
N PHE A 92 -2.08 6.58 -1.62
CA PHE A 92 -1.34 7.77 -1.98
C PHE A 92 -1.24 7.84 -3.49
N SER A 93 -1.34 9.05 -4.06
CA SER A 93 -1.18 9.25 -5.49
C SER A 93 -0.22 10.39 -5.78
N LYS A 94 0.34 10.37 -6.99
CA LYS A 94 1.24 11.40 -7.50
C LYS A 94 0.60 12.06 -8.72
N THR A 95 0.82 13.36 -8.87
CA THR A 95 0.42 14.10 -10.08
C THR A 95 1.47 14.00 -11.20
N SER A 96 2.72 13.64 -10.86
CA SER A 96 3.81 13.37 -11.80
C SER A 96 4.84 12.41 -11.18
N PRO A 97 5.72 11.77 -11.96
CA PRO A 97 6.69 10.79 -11.43
C PRO A 97 7.63 11.35 -10.35
N SER A 98 8.03 12.62 -10.49
CA SER A 98 8.92 13.32 -9.57
C SER A 98 8.19 13.98 -8.39
N ALA A 99 6.85 14.06 -8.42
CA ALA A 99 6.09 14.62 -7.32
C ALA A 99 6.18 13.73 -6.08
N THR A 100 6.06 14.35 -4.91
CA THR A 100 5.79 13.66 -3.66
C THR A 100 4.40 13.03 -3.74
N ALA A 101 4.26 11.81 -3.22
CA ALA A 101 2.96 11.18 -3.13
C ALA A 101 2.20 11.78 -1.94
N HIS A 102 0.91 12.04 -2.11
CA HIS A 102 0.06 12.59 -1.07
C HIS A 102 -1.12 11.65 -0.83
N TYR A 103 -1.70 11.72 0.39
CA TYR A 103 -2.94 11.02 0.71
C TYR A 103 -3.99 11.34 -0.36
N ASP A 104 -4.65 10.30 -0.87
CA ASP A 104 -5.69 10.43 -1.88
C ASP A 104 -7.05 10.11 -1.27
N ALA A 105 -8.04 10.97 -1.54
CA ALA A 105 -9.41 10.81 -1.08
C ALA A 105 -10.06 9.51 -1.61
N ALA A 106 -9.54 8.94 -2.70
CA ALA A 106 -9.94 7.63 -3.19
C ALA A 106 -9.71 6.50 -2.16
N THR A 107 -8.92 6.73 -1.11
CA THR A 107 -8.75 5.79 0.01
C THR A 107 -10.08 5.27 0.52
N LEU A 108 -11.03 6.17 0.82
CA LEU A 108 -12.31 5.79 1.41
C LEU A 108 -13.22 5.07 0.42
N GLU A 109 -13.14 5.46 -0.86
CA GLU A 109 -13.88 4.81 -1.93
C GLU A 109 -13.37 3.39 -2.18
N MET A 110 -12.05 3.19 -2.13
CA MET A 110 -11.43 1.98 -2.66
C MET A 110 -11.08 0.93 -1.61
N LEU A 111 -10.71 1.36 -0.40
CA LEU A 111 -10.40 0.49 0.74
C LEU A 111 -11.58 0.33 1.69
N GLY A 112 -12.57 1.23 1.62
CA GLY A 112 -13.74 1.28 2.49
C GLY A 112 -13.69 2.44 3.49
N ASP A 113 -14.68 2.52 4.37
CA ASP A 113 -14.82 3.64 5.31
C ASP A 113 -13.62 3.77 6.25
N GLY A 114 -13.36 5.00 6.70
CA GLY A 114 -12.33 5.27 7.70
C GLY A 114 -12.57 4.46 8.97
N GLY A 115 -11.52 3.82 9.48
CA GLY A 115 -11.61 2.91 10.62
C GLY A 115 -12.00 1.46 10.27
N ALA A 116 -12.43 1.18 9.03
CA ALA A 116 -12.72 -0.18 8.59
C ALA A 116 -11.45 -1.05 8.60
N LYS A 117 -11.62 -2.36 8.81
CA LYS A 117 -10.52 -3.32 8.75
C LYS A 117 -10.35 -3.86 7.34
N VAL A 118 -9.14 -3.76 6.82
CA VAL A 118 -8.73 -4.34 5.54
C VAL A 118 -7.93 -5.61 5.83
N SER A 119 -8.50 -6.76 5.46
CA SER A 119 -7.83 -8.04 5.56
C SER A 119 -6.86 -8.25 4.40
N VAL A 120 -5.70 -8.81 4.71
CA VAL A 120 -4.73 -9.27 3.73
C VAL A 120 -4.93 -10.76 3.53
N VAL A 121 -5.23 -11.17 2.30
CA VAL A 121 -5.45 -12.58 1.94
C VAL A 121 -4.13 -13.19 1.48
N THR A 122 -3.77 -14.35 2.03
CA THR A 122 -2.68 -15.19 1.54
C THR A 122 -3.20 -16.16 0.50
N ASN A 123 -2.41 -16.47 -0.53
CA ASN A 123 -2.74 -17.46 -1.57
C ASN A 123 -4.00 -17.12 -2.38
N PHE A 124 -4.13 -15.87 -2.83
CA PHE A 124 -5.23 -15.46 -3.70
C PHE A 124 -5.23 -16.29 -5.00
N LYS A 125 -6.31 -17.06 -5.24
CA LYS A 125 -6.54 -17.76 -6.52
C LYS A 125 -7.42 -16.89 -7.42
N ALA A 126 -6.89 -16.48 -8.57
CA ALA A 126 -7.70 -15.78 -9.56
C ALA A 126 -8.61 -16.79 -10.29
N GLY A 127 -9.93 -16.68 -10.11
CA GLY A 127 -10.91 -17.45 -10.89
C GLY A 127 -11.96 -18.25 -10.12
N GLU A 128 -12.40 -17.80 -8.95
CA GLU A 128 -13.62 -18.32 -8.29
C GLU A 128 -14.75 -17.29 -8.36
#